data_AF-A0A914P4X9-F1
#
_entry.id   AF-A0A914P4X9-F1
#
_cell.length_a   1.000
_cell.length_b   1.000
_cell.length_c   1.000
_cell.angle_alpha   90.00
_cell.angle_beta   90.00
_cell.angle_gamma   90.00
#
_symmetry.space_group_name_H-M   'P 1'
#
loop_
_entity.id
_entity.type
_entity.pdbx_description
1 polymer ?
#
loop_
_entity_poly.entity_id
_entity_poly.type
_entity_poly.pdbx_seq_one_letter_code
_entity_poly.pdbx_strand_id
1 'polypeptide(L)' 'MDNLDHVWVEIWADELQRWIHCDPCENVMDTPLMYENGWNKKYSYVIAFAKDHVVDVTWRYTFDRKLTTKRRTQCRPA' A
#
# COMPACT_ATOMS: atom_id res chain seq x y z
N MET A 1 -17.16 -7.37 -9.24
CA MET A 1 -16.03 -7.96 -8.50
C MET A 1 -15.38 -6.83 -7.73
N ASP A 2 -15.13 -7.03 -6.45
CA ASP A 2 -14.47 -6.03 -5.62
C ASP A 2 -13.01 -5.93 -6.05
N ASN A 3 -12.70 -4.94 -6.91
CA ASN A 3 -11.36 -4.78 -7.48
C ASN A 3 -10.37 -4.17 -6.46
N LEU A 4 -10.77 -3.99 -5.20
CA LEU A 4 -9.90 -3.48 -4.14
C LEU A 4 -9.12 -4.57 -3.41
N ASP A 5 -9.51 -5.84 -3.58
CA ASP A 5 -8.80 -6.96 -2.98
C ASP A 5 -7.52 -7.24 -3.77
N HIS A 6 -6.40 -6.69 -3.30
CA HIS A 6 -5.06 -6.99 -3.82
C HIS A 6 -4.09 -7.13 -2.66
N VAL A 7 -3.17 -8.07 -2.79
CA VAL A 7 -2.16 -8.37 -1.79
C VAL A 7 -0.80 -8.50 -2.46
N TRP A 8 0.22 -8.03 -1.77
CA TRP A 8 1.61 -8.07 -2.20
C TRP A 8 2.51 -8.10 -0.96
N VAL A 9 3.83 -8.05 -1.15
CA VAL A 9 4.79 -8.10 -0.04
C VAL A 9 5.66 -6.85 0.00
N GLU A 10 6.14 -6.50 1.19
CA GLU A 10 7.21 -5.53 1.37
C GLU A 10 8.45 -6.26 1.88
N ILE A 11 9.62 -5.90 1.35
CA ILE A 11 10.90 -6.50 1.71
C ILE A 11 11.78 -5.42 2.33
N TRP A 12 12.32 -5.68 3.51
CA TRP A 12 13.33 -4.79 4.09
C TRP A 12 14.64 -4.94 3.33
N ALA A 13 15.16 -3.82 2.81
CA ALA A 13 16.44 -3.79 2.13
C ALA A 13 17.48 -3.09 3.00
N ASP A 14 18.45 -3.86 3.50
CA ASP A 14 19.50 -3.36 4.39
C ASP A 14 20.36 -2.28 3.73
N GLU A 15 20.66 -2.41 2.44
CA GLU A 15 21.47 -1.41 1.73
C GLU A 15 20.78 -0.04 1.63
N LEU A 16 19.45 -0.03 1.56
CA LEU A 16 18.64 1.20 1.43
C LEU A 16 18.03 1.65 2.76
N GLN A 17 18.18 0.85 3.82
CA GLN A 17 17.59 1.07 5.14
C GLN A 17 16.09 1.41 5.06
N ARG A 18 15.36 0.70 4.19
CA ARG A 18 13.91 0.90 4.01
C ARG A 18 13.22 -0.35 3.48
N TRP A 19 11.90 -0.39 3.68
CA TRP A 19 11.01 -1.32 3.00
C TRP A 19 10.92 -1.00 1.50
N ILE A 20 10.89 -2.04 0.69
CA ILE A 20 10.71 -2.02 -0.76
C ILE A 20 9.41 -2.76 -1.09
N HIS A 21 8.56 -2.12 -1.89
CA HIS A 21 7.39 -2.76 -2.45
C HIS A 21 7.80 -3.89 -3.41
N CYS A 22 7.21 -5.07 -3.28
CA CYS A 22 7.42 -6.19 -4.19
C CYS A 22 6.08 -6.86 -4.51
N ASP A 23 5.75 -6.91 -5.80
CA ASP A 23 4.58 -7.61 -6.30
C ASP A 23 5.02 -8.74 -7.25
N PRO A 24 5.06 -9.99 -6.76
CA PRO A 24 5.47 -11.14 -7.58
C PRO A 24 4.50 -11.47 -8.70
N CYS A 25 3.20 -11.16 -8.54
CA CYS A 25 2.19 -11.42 -9.57
C CYS A 25 2.43 -10.54 -10.80
N GLU A 26 2.84 -9.30 -10.56
CA GLU A 26 3.07 -8.30 -11.59
C GLU A 26 4.54 -8.22 -12.05
N ASN A 27 5.45 -8.97 -11.42
CA ASN A 27 6.90 -8.90 -11.63
C ASN A 27 7.45 -7.46 -11.49
N VAL A 28 6.99 -6.75 -10.46
CA VAL A 28 7.35 -5.34 -10.21
C VAL A 28 8.00 -5.18 -8.84
N MET A 29 9.05 -4.35 -8.82
CA MET A 29 9.76 -3.95 -7.62
C MET A 29 9.71 -2.42 -7.47
N ASP A 30 9.63 -1.95 -6.23
CA ASP A 30 9.75 -0.55 -5.80
C ASP A 30 8.86 0.47 -6.54
N THR A 31 7.69 0.03 -7.01
CA THR A 31 6.74 0.87 -7.76
C THR A 31 5.37 0.96 -7.04
N PRO A 32 5.31 1.50 -5.81
CA PRO A 32 4.10 1.44 -4.99
C PRO A 32 2.90 2.21 -5.56
N LEU A 33 3.14 3.21 -6.41
CA LEU A 33 2.05 3.98 -7.05
C LEU A 33 1.46 3.27 -8.28
N MET A 34 1.94 2.08 -8.67
CA MET A 34 1.41 1.36 -9.84
C MET A 34 -0.09 1.06 -9.71
N TYR A 35 -0.55 0.83 -8.48
CA TYR A 35 -1.93 0.50 -8.23
C TYR A 35 -2.86 1.71 -8.35
N GLU A 36 -2.51 2.83 -7.71
CA GLU A 36 -3.33 4.05 -7.79
C GLU A 36 -3.22 4.70 -9.16
N ASN A 37 -2.01 4.90 -9.67
CA ASN A 37 -1.81 5.64 -10.93
C ASN A 37 -1.92 4.75 -12.17
N GLY A 38 -1.43 3.51 -12.11
CA GLY A 38 -1.49 2.59 -13.24
C GLY A 38 -2.85 1.92 -13.39
N TRP A 39 -3.38 1.38 -12.30
CA TRP A 39 -4.65 0.63 -12.31
C TRP A 39 -5.86 1.49 -11.92
N ASN A 40 -5.66 2.77 -11.60
CA ASN A 40 -6.70 3.68 -11.14
C ASN A 40 -7.46 3.17 -9.91
N LYS A 41 -6.80 2.36 -9.07
CA LYS A 41 -7.40 1.82 -7.85
C LYS A 41 -7.53 2.90 -6.80
N LYS A 42 -8.69 2.89 -6.12
CA LYS A 42 -9.03 3.89 -5.10
C LYS A 42 -9.04 3.26 -3.71
N TYR A 43 -7.85 2.96 -3.18
CA TYR A 43 -7.73 2.38 -1.84
C TYR A 43 -8.20 3.34 -0.74
N SER A 44 -8.68 2.75 0.35
CA SER A 44 -8.97 3.47 1.59
C SER A 44 -7.89 3.16 2.64
N TYR A 45 -7.52 1.89 2.75
CA TYR A 45 -6.57 1.38 3.73
C TYR A 45 -5.61 0.40 3.04
N VAL A 46 -4.33 0.48 3.39
CA VAL A 46 -3.31 -0.53 3.07
C VAL A 46 -2.55 -0.81 4.37
N ILE A 47 -2.69 -2.01 4.89
CA ILE A 47 -2.14 -2.40 6.20
C ILE A 47 -1.11 -3.50 5.97
N ALA A 48 0.12 -3.25 6.42
CA ALA A 48 1.20 -4.21 6.39
C ALA A 48 1.23 -5.01 7.69
N PHE A 49 1.40 -6.33 7.57
CA PHE A 49 1.58 -7.25 8.68
C PHE A 49 2.97 -7.87 8.61
N ALA A 50 3.68 -7.81 9.73
CA ALA A 50 4.95 -8.47 9.96
C ALA A 50 4.86 -9.29 11.26
N LYS A 51 5.90 -10.09 11.53
CA LYS A 51 5.97 -10.94 12.73
C LYS A 51 5.69 -10.16 14.02
N ASP A 52 6.29 -8.98 14.15
CA ASP A 52 6.28 -8.19 15.39
C ASP A 52 5.52 -6.86 15.25
N HIS A 53 5.02 -6.54 14.05
CA HIS A 53 4.47 -5.22 13.74
C HIS A 53 3.26 -5.28 12.82
N VAL A 54 2.32 -4.36 13.05
CA VAL A 54 1.24 -4.03 12.12
C VAL A 54 1.33 -2.52 11.86
N VAL A 55 1.44 -2.14 10.60
CA VAL A 55 1.69 -0.74 10.21
C VAL A 55 0.71 -0.33 9.13
N ASP A 56 0.10 0.83 9.31
CA ASP A 56 -0.65 1.49 8.25
C ASP A 56 0.32 2.09 7.23
N VAL A 57 0.45 1.44 6.08
CA VAL A 57 1.33 1.84 4.97
C VAL A 57 0.56 2.55 3.85
N THR A 58 -0.72 2.91 4.07
CA THR A 58 -1.59 3.55 3.07
C THR A 58 -0.90 4.66 2.30
N TRP A 59 -0.17 5.52 3.01
CA TRP A 59 0.48 6.69 2.42
C TRP A 59 1.63 6.40 1.47
N ARG A 60 2.15 5.17 1.45
CA ARG A 60 3.14 4.71 0.48
C ARG A 60 2.50 4.42 -0.88
N TYR A 61 1.24 4.02 -0.88
CA TYR A 61 0.50 3.53 -2.04
C TYR A 61 -0.53 4.53 -2.58
N THR A 62 -0.52 5.76 -2.07
CA THR A 62 -1.38 6.85 -2.54
C THR A 62 -0.58 8.14 -2.68
N PHE A 63 -0.82 8.85 -3.77
CA PHE A 63 -0.33 10.18 -4.05
C PHE A 63 -1.30 11.24 -3.49
N ASP A 64 -2.61 11.08 -3.71
CA ASP A 64 -3.61 12.03 -3.23
C ASP A 64 -4.12 11.68 -1.82
N ARG A 65 -3.36 12.12 -0.82
CA ARG A 65 -3.74 11.96 0.59
C ARG A 65 -5.10 12.58 0.93
N LYS A 66 -5.47 13.71 0.33
CA LYS A 66 -6.73 14.40 0.67
C LYS A 66 -7.94 13.57 0.24
N LEU A 67 -7.88 13.01 -0.97
CA LEU A 67 -8.95 12.13 -1.47
C LEU A 67 -8.95 10.79 -0.72
N THR A 68 -7.79 10.24 -0.38
CA THR A 68 -7.71 8.98 0.37
C THR A 68 -8.26 9.14 1.79
N THR A 69 -7.97 10.24 2.49
CA THR A 69 -8.57 10.53 3.81
C THR A 69 -10.10 10.56 3.77
N LYS A 70 -10.72 11.11 2.71
CA LYS A 70 -12.18 11.12 2.58
C LYS A 70 -12.80 9.73 2.47
N ARG A 71 -12.05 8.73 1.98
CA ARG A 71 -12.51 7.34 1.83
C ARG A 71 -12.34 6.53 3.11
N ARG A 72 -11.58 7.03 4.09
CA ARG A 72 -11.22 6.33 5.33
C ARG A 72 -12.30 6.52 6.41
N THR A 73 -13.46 5.93 6.18
CA THR A 73 -14.65 6.08 7.04
C THR A 73 -14.95 4.88 7.93
N GLN A 74 -14.19 3.79 7.80
CA GLN A 74 -14.49 2.51 8.48
C GLN A 74 -14.00 2.46 9.93
N CYS A 75 -13.08 3.35 10.31
CA CYS A 75 -12.57 3.45 11.67
C CYS A 75 -12.15 4.89 11.97
N ARG A 76 -11.99 5.21 13.26
CA ARG A 76 -11.40 6.49 13.68
C ARG A 76 -9.92 6.53 13.27
N PRO A 77 -9.39 7.70 12.87
CA PRO A 77 -7.94 7.87 12.69
C PRO A 77 -7.18 7.52 13.97
N ALA A 78 -6.00 6.93 13.81
CA ALA A 78 -5.04 6.72 14.91
C ALA A 78 -4.39 8.04 15.33
#